data_AF-V9LFJ0-F1
#
_entry.id   AF-V9LFJ0-F1
#
_cell.length_a   1.000
_cell.length_b   1.000
_cell.length_c   1.000
_cell.angle_alpha   90.00
_cell.angle_beta   90.00
_cell.angle_gamma   90.00
#
_symmetry.space_group_name_H-M   'P 1'
#
loop_
_entity.id
_entity.type
_entity.pdbx_description
1 polymer ?
#
loop_
_entity_poly.entity_id
_entity_poly.type
_entity_poly.pdbx_seq_one_letter_code
_entity_poly.pdbx_strand_id
1 'polypeptide(L)'
;GTFQCCRCYKVQVFLSCCQLLNIILTHLSFLHQRLQHSSDLVSFILEFKTVLEIALRNKLDLHAPPPPQYYTQLIKEIETLGWDKLAYMDPEFRTIKLKTEDSVGREHMIAIKLKSKYPAEPPDCLTDFPVPFVISWTQQSSLMNLHSQFLAALESLKEFWDIMDELDEKTWVLDPEKPTRSAMMRRIAIGNNVSINLVVDPRHPKMLPECCFLG
;
A
#
# COMPACT_ATOMS: atom_id res chain seq x y z
N GLY A 1 -22.29 29.59 0.62
CA GLY A 1 -23.15 28.54 0.09
C GLY A 1 -22.30 27.60 -0.73
N THR A 2 -22.08 26.35 -0.30
CA THR A 2 -22.96 25.17 -0.42
C THR A 2 -23.02 24.57 -1.83
N PHE A 3 -22.37 23.41 -1.96
CA PHE A 3 -22.60 22.24 -2.86
C PHE A 3 -22.53 22.50 -4.39
N GLN A 4 -22.01 21.61 -5.27
CA GLN A 4 -22.17 20.15 -5.27
C GLN A 4 -21.18 19.43 -6.23
N CYS A 5 -20.67 18.31 -5.73
CA CYS A 5 -20.16 17.08 -6.36
C CYS A 5 -20.25 16.90 -7.90
N CYS A 6 -19.11 16.56 -8.51
CA CYS A 6 -19.05 15.55 -9.57
C CYS A 6 -17.82 14.64 -9.32
N ARG A 7 -18.10 13.40 -8.94
CA ARG A 7 -17.15 12.30 -8.76
C ARG A 7 -16.46 11.98 -10.10
N CYS A 8 -15.17 12.28 -10.22
CA CYS A 8 -14.33 11.60 -11.19
C CYS A 8 -13.63 10.44 -10.48
N TYR A 9 -14.02 9.22 -10.85
CA TYR A 9 -13.35 7.98 -10.49
C TYR A 9 -11.90 8.03 -10.98
N LYS A 10 -10.95 8.34 -10.09
CA LYS A 10 -9.53 8.06 -10.33
C LYS A 10 -9.32 6.57 -10.08
N VAL A 11 -9.28 5.79 -11.15
CA VAL A 11 -8.67 4.46 -11.12
C VAL A 11 -7.16 4.68 -10.90
N GLN A 12 -6.73 4.66 -9.65
CA GLN A 12 -5.31 4.80 -9.32
C GLN A 12 -4.67 3.42 -9.44
N VAL A 13 -4.35 3.01 -10.68
CA VAL A 13 -3.60 1.79 -10.93
C VAL A 13 -2.14 2.04 -10.56
N PHE A 14 -1.71 1.57 -9.39
CA PHE A 14 -0.29 1.39 -9.10
C PHE A 14 0.22 0.20 -9.93
N LEU A 15 0.64 0.47 -11.17
CA LEU A 15 1.41 -0.49 -11.96
C LEU A 15 2.86 -0.48 -11.46
N SER A 16 3.42 -1.66 -11.20
CA SER A 16 4.88 -1.78 -11.12
C SER A 16 5.47 -1.41 -12.49
N CYS A 17 6.59 -0.68 -12.49
CA CYS A 17 7.23 -0.17 -13.71
C CYS A 17 7.38 -1.25 -14.79
N CYS A 18 7.70 -2.48 -14.39
CA CYS A 18 7.89 -3.64 -15.28
C CYS A 18 6.61 -4.10 -16.00
N GLN A 19 5.44 -4.02 -15.36
CA GLN A 19 4.18 -4.46 -15.97
C GLN A 19 3.67 -3.45 -17.01
N LEU A 20 3.83 -2.16 -16.72
CA LEU A 20 3.52 -1.09 -17.68
C LEU A 20 4.47 -1.18 -18.88
N LEU A 21 5.76 -1.41 -18.64
CA LEU A 21 6.76 -1.58 -19.70
C LEU A 21 6.40 -2.74 -20.62
N ASN A 22 5.99 -3.89 -20.07
CA ASN A 22 5.57 -5.03 -20.87
C ASN A 22 4.33 -4.73 -21.72
N ILE A 23 3.33 -4.03 -21.19
CA ILE A 23 2.13 -3.65 -21.96
C ILE A 23 2.52 -2.70 -23.09
N ILE A 24 3.36 -1.70 -22.80
CA ILE A 24 3.87 -0.75 -23.81
C ILE A 24 4.66 -1.48 -24.90
N LEU A 25 5.56 -2.40 -24.52
CA LEU A 25 6.35 -3.21 -25.45
C LEU A 25 5.46 -4.09 -26.34
N THR A 26 4.38 -4.65 -25.79
CA THR A 26 3.45 -5.52 -26.54
C THR A 26 2.68 -4.73 -27.61
N HIS A 27 2.40 -3.45 -27.37
CA HIS A 27 1.66 -2.58 -28.29
C HIS A 27 2.54 -1.59 -29.07
N LEU A 28 3.87 -1.71 -28.98
CA LEU A 28 4.81 -0.68 -29.43
C LEU A 28 4.72 -0.38 -30.93
N SER A 29 4.48 -1.38 -31.76
CA SER A 29 4.28 -1.22 -33.21
C SER A 29 3.01 -0.42 -33.53
N PHE A 30 1.91 -0.70 -32.84
CA PHE A 30 0.65 0.04 -32.97
C PHE A 30 0.78 1.48 -32.47
N LEU A 31 1.48 1.68 -31.34
CA LEU A 31 1.73 3.00 -30.78
C LEU A 31 2.62 3.85 -31.68
N HIS A 32 3.63 3.26 -32.30
CA HIS A 32 4.49 3.93 -33.27
C HIS A 32 3.69 4.37 -34.51
N GLN A 33 2.81 3.50 -35.01
CA GLN A 33 1.92 3.84 -36.12
C GLN A 33 0.96 4.99 -35.75
N ARG A 34 0.36 4.96 -34.55
CA ARG A 34 -0.54 6.03 -34.07
C ARG A 34 0.18 7.35 -33.85
N LEU A 35 1.43 7.32 -33.36
CA LEU A 35 2.26 8.52 -33.21
C LEU A 35 2.58 9.19 -34.55
N GLN A 36 2.77 8.41 -35.61
CA GLN A 36 3.02 8.94 -36.96
C GLN A 36 1.77 9.55 -37.62
N HIS A 37 0.58 9.13 -37.20
CA HIS A 37 -0.69 9.56 -37.79
C HIS A 37 -1.49 10.55 -36.94
N SER A 38 -1.07 10.80 -35.69
CA SER A 38 -1.71 11.78 -34.81
C SER A 38 -1.41 13.21 -35.25
N SER A 39 -2.44 14.04 -35.34
CA SER A 39 -2.34 15.46 -35.71
C SER A 39 -1.63 16.32 -34.66
N ASP A 40 -1.71 15.91 -33.40
CA ASP A 40 -1.20 16.64 -32.25
C ASP A 40 -1.00 15.72 -31.05
N LEU A 41 -0.20 16.19 -30.10
CA LEU A 41 0.19 15.44 -28.90
C LEU A 41 -1.00 15.11 -27.99
N VAL A 42 -2.00 16.00 -27.91
CA VAL A 42 -3.15 15.80 -27.02
C VAL A 42 -4.02 14.65 -27.55
N SER A 43 -4.28 14.64 -28.86
CA SER A 43 -4.98 13.56 -29.55
C SER A 43 -4.24 12.22 -29.39
N PHE A 44 -2.92 12.20 -29.55
CA PHE A 44 -2.11 11.00 -29.33
C PHE A 44 -2.22 10.48 -27.88
N ILE A 45 -2.10 11.36 -26.87
CA ILE A 45 -2.16 10.96 -25.47
C ILE A 45 -3.54 10.38 -25.12
N LEU A 46 -4.62 10.94 -25.68
CA LEU A 46 -5.98 10.42 -25.48
C LEU A 46 -6.16 9.02 -26.10
N GLU A 47 -5.65 8.81 -27.32
CA GLU A 47 -5.66 7.49 -27.96
C GLU A 47 -4.79 6.48 -27.19
N PHE A 48 -3.58 6.88 -26.79
CA PHE A 48 -2.66 6.06 -25.98
C PHE A 48 -3.30 5.65 -24.66
N LYS A 49 -3.91 6.59 -23.95
CA LYS A 49 -4.67 6.33 -22.73
C LYS A 49 -5.78 5.31 -22.98
N THR A 50 -6.55 5.47 -24.05
CA THR A 50 -7.66 4.57 -24.40
C THR A 50 -7.15 3.15 -24.67
N VAL A 51 -6.05 3.01 -25.41
CA VAL A 51 -5.41 1.71 -25.71
C VAL A 51 -4.90 1.05 -24.43
N LEU A 52 -4.24 1.80 -23.55
CA LEU A 52 -3.79 1.29 -22.26
C LEU A 52 -4.97 0.85 -21.40
N GLU A 53 -6.04 1.65 -21.32
CA GLU A 53 -7.26 1.30 -20.58
C GLU A 53 -7.89 0.01 -21.11
N ILE A 54 -7.99 -0.15 -22.43
CA ILE A 54 -8.51 -1.39 -23.05
C ILE A 54 -7.59 -2.58 -22.78
N ALA A 55 -6.27 -2.43 -22.93
CA ALA A 55 -5.31 -3.50 -22.68
C ALA A 55 -5.30 -3.93 -21.19
N LEU A 56 -5.40 -2.97 -20.27
CA LEU A 56 -5.52 -3.21 -18.84
C LEU A 56 -6.85 -3.88 -18.49
N ARG A 57 -7.96 -3.41 -19.07
CA ARG A 57 -9.29 -3.96 -18.86
C ARG A 57 -9.40 -5.38 -19.40
N ASN A 58 -8.87 -5.65 -20.58
CA ASN A 58 -8.79 -7.02 -21.13
C ASN A 58 -7.97 -7.95 -20.23
N LYS A 59 -6.89 -7.47 -19.59
CA LYS A 59 -6.14 -8.27 -18.61
C LYS A 59 -6.94 -8.56 -17.34
N LEU A 60 -7.76 -7.62 -16.89
CA LEU A 60 -8.64 -7.80 -15.73
C LEU A 60 -9.84 -8.70 -16.06
N ASP A 61 -10.40 -8.58 -17.27
CA ASP A 61 -11.51 -9.37 -17.81
C ASP A 61 -11.10 -10.80 -18.22
N LEU A 62 -9.80 -11.06 -18.45
CA LEU A 62 -9.26 -12.41 -18.67
C LEU A 62 -9.34 -13.31 -17.43
N HIS A 63 -9.55 -12.75 -16.24
CA HIS A 63 -9.87 -13.54 -15.07
C HIS A 63 -11.37 -13.81 -15.03
N ALA A 64 -11.77 -15.00 -15.47
CA ALA A 64 -13.09 -15.54 -15.19
C ALA A 64 -13.44 -15.29 -13.71
N PRO A 65 -14.68 -14.87 -13.40
CA PRO A 65 -15.08 -14.63 -12.03
C PRO A 65 -14.82 -15.91 -11.21
N PRO A 66 -14.23 -15.78 -10.00
CA PRO A 66 -14.01 -16.91 -9.12
C PRO A 66 -15.31 -17.72 -8.94
N PRO A 67 -15.20 -19.05 -8.76
CA PRO A 67 -16.37 -19.88 -8.49
C PRO A 67 -17.08 -19.40 -7.21
N PRO A 68 -18.41 -19.53 -7.08
CA PRO A 68 -19.16 -19.05 -5.91
C PRO A 68 -18.60 -19.51 -4.56
N GLN A 69 -18.01 -20.70 -4.52
CA GLN A 69 -17.35 -21.29 -3.35
C GLN A 69 -16.23 -20.41 -2.79
N TYR A 70 -15.52 -19.68 -3.66
CA TYR A 70 -14.48 -18.73 -3.26
C TYR A 70 -15.04 -17.65 -2.34
N TYR A 71 -16.15 -17.00 -2.73
CA TYR A 71 -16.75 -15.94 -1.94
C TYR A 71 -17.32 -16.46 -0.63
N THR A 72 -17.95 -17.63 -0.65
CA THR A 72 -18.45 -18.29 0.57
C THR A 72 -17.31 -18.57 1.55
N GLN A 73 -16.18 -19.06 1.06
CA GLN A 73 -15.00 -19.30 1.90
C GLN A 73 -14.42 -18.00 2.45
N LEU A 74 -14.27 -16.97 1.61
CA LEU A 74 -13.74 -15.68 2.02
C LEU A 74 -14.62 -15.01 3.09
N ILE A 75 -15.95 -15.03 2.91
CA ILE A 75 -16.89 -14.49 3.90
C ILE A 75 -16.78 -15.24 5.22
N LYS A 76 -16.66 -16.58 5.20
CA LYS A 76 -16.44 -17.38 6.42
C LYS A 76 -15.13 -17.00 7.11
N GLU A 77 -14.06 -16.75 6.36
CA GLU A 77 -12.78 -16.32 6.94
C GLU A 77 -12.90 -14.96 7.61
N ILE A 78 -13.61 -14.01 6.99
CA ILE A 78 -13.88 -12.70 7.58
C ILE A 78 -14.75 -12.83 8.83
N GLU A 79 -15.78 -13.67 8.80
CA GLU A 79 -16.64 -13.94 9.96
C GLU A 79 -15.85 -14.55 11.12
N THR A 80 -14.97 -15.52 10.82
CA THR A 80 -14.10 -16.15 11.82
C THR A 80 -13.08 -15.14 12.37
N LEU A 81 -12.56 -14.24 11.53
CA LEU A 81 -11.66 -13.18 11.93
C LEU A 81 -12.35 -12.13 12.83
N GLY A 82 -13.59 -11.78 12.50
CA GLY A 82 -14.36 -10.70 13.11
C GLY A 82 -14.54 -9.51 12.16
N TRP A 83 -15.80 -9.13 11.92
CA TRP A 83 -16.17 -8.02 11.04
C TRP A 83 -15.73 -6.65 11.56
N ASP A 84 -15.50 -6.51 12.86
CA ASP A 84 -14.99 -5.30 13.52
C ASP A 84 -13.59 -4.90 13.02
N LYS A 85 -12.79 -5.90 12.60
CA LYS A 85 -11.44 -5.70 12.06
C LYS A 85 -11.46 -5.32 10.58
N LEU A 86 -12.56 -5.54 9.87
CA LEU A 86 -12.69 -5.19 8.46
C LEU A 86 -12.94 -3.69 8.31
N ALA A 87 -11.94 -2.95 7.84
CA ALA A 87 -12.07 -1.52 7.59
C ALA A 87 -12.68 -1.22 6.21
N TYR A 88 -12.35 -2.05 5.21
CA TYR A 88 -12.80 -1.87 3.83
C TYR A 88 -12.71 -3.17 3.05
N MET A 89 -13.61 -3.32 2.08
CA MET A 89 -13.56 -4.35 1.06
C MET A 89 -14.02 -3.73 -0.26
N ASP A 90 -13.31 -4.02 -1.36
CA ASP A 90 -13.72 -3.56 -2.68
C ASP A 90 -14.93 -4.34 -3.22
N PRO A 91 -15.71 -3.76 -4.15
CA PRO A 91 -16.86 -4.44 -4.74
C PRO A 91 -16.51 -5.74 -5.47
N GLU A 92 -15.27 -5.87 -5.94
CA GLU A 92 -14.76 -7.05 -6.65
C GLU A 92 -14.24 -8.15 -5.70
N PHE A 93 -14.22 -7.93 -4.38
CA PHE A 93 -13.69 -8.85 -3.36
C PHE A 93 -12.25 -9.31 -3.66
N ARG A 94 -11.44 -8.39 -4.18
CA ARG A 94 -10.01 -8.58 -4.47
C ARG A 94 -9.14 -7.82 -3.49
N THR A 95 -9.65 -6.76 -2.88
CA THR A 95 -8.90 -5.91 -1.95
C THR A 95 -9.65 -5.83 -0.63
N ILE A 96 -8.99 -6.29 0.43
CA ILE A 96 -9.48 -6.22 1.80
C ILE A 96 -8.53 -5.33 2.57
N LYS A 97 -9.06 -4.45 3.43
CA LYS A 97 -8.25 -3.73 4.42
C LYS A 97 -8.69 -4.13 5.81
N LEU A 98 -7.73 -4.61 6.59
CA LEU A 98 -7.94 -4.90 8.00
C LEU A 98 -7.31 -3.79 8.82
N LYS A 99 -8.02 -3.37 9.87
CA LYS A 99 -7.52 -2.44 10.88
C LYS A 99 -7.27 -3.16 12.20
N THR A 100 -6.36 -2.63 12.98
CA THR A 100 -6.06 -3.10 14.34
C THR A 100 -5.54 -1.92 15.14
N GLU A 101 -5.91 -1.88 16.41
CA GLU A 101 -5.37 -0.93 17.38
C GLU A 101 -4.36 -1.66 18.27
N ASP A 102 -3.20 -1.05 18.51
CA ASP A 102 -2.23 -1.61 19.45
C ASP A 102 -2.53 -1.21 20.91
N SER A 103 -1.69 -1.68 21.84
CA SER A 103 -1.89 -1.48 23.28
C SER A 103 -1.86 -0.01 23.75
N VAL A 104 -1.36 0.92 22.92
CA VAL A 104 -1.27 2.35 23.25
C VAL A 104 -2.29 3.18 22.45
N GLY A 105 -3.18 2.50 21.71
CA GLY A 105 -4.24 3.16 20.96
C GLY A 105 -3.87 3.58 19.54
N ARG A 106 -2.75 3.10 18.99
CA ARG A 106 -2.35 3.44 17.62
C ARG A 106 -3.08 2.55 16.64
N GLU A 107 -3.76 3.17 15.68
CA GLU A 107 -4.41 2.45 14.58
C GLU A 107 -3.38 2.06 13.51
N HIS A 108 -3.38 0.78 13.17
CA HIS A 108 -2.57 0.18 12.13
C HIS A 108 -3.48 -0.48 11.09
N MET A 109 -3.08 -0.41 9.83
CA MET A 109 -3.86 -0.97 8.73
C MET A 109 -2.98 -1.82 7.82
N ILE A 110 -3.53 -2.95 7.38
CA ILE A 110 -2.96 -3.80 6.33
C ILE A 110 -3.94 -3.87 5.17
N ALA A 111 -3.46 -3.57 3.97
CA ALA A 111 -4.21 -3.79 2.74
C ALA A 111 -3.75 -5.10 2.09
N ILE A 112 -4.70 -6.00 1.88
CA ILE A 112 -4.53 -7.36 1.38
C ILE A 112 -5.15 -7.41 -0.01
N LYS A 113 -4.32 -7.72 -1.02
CA LYS A 113 -4.76 -7.96 -2.39
C LYS A 113 -4.80 -9.46 -2.64
N LEU A 114 -5.99 -10.00 -2.77
CA LEU A 114 -6.26 -11.39 -3.08
C LEU A 114 -5.97 -11.65 -4.56
N LYS A 115 -5.12 -12.65 -4.81
CA LYS A 115 -4.80 -13.12 -6.16
C LYS A 115 -5.90 -14.06 -6.66
N SER A 116 -5.95 -14.26 -7.97
CA SER A 116 -6.95 -15.11 -8.63
C SER A 116 -6.94 -16.58 -8.17
N LYS A 117 -5.82 -17.06 -7.65
CA LYS A 117 -5.64 -18.43 -7.12
C LYS A 117 -5.59 -18.50 -5.60
N TYR A 118 -6.02 -17.45 -4.90
CA TYR A 118 -6.15 -17.49 -3.45
C TYR A 118 -7.12 -18.62 -3.02
N PRO A 119 -6.82 -19.40 -1.96
CA PRO A 119 -5.66 -19.31 -1.05
C PRO A 119 -4.43 -20.13 -1.48
N ALA A 120 -4.45 -20.80 -2.64
CA ALA A 120 -3.30 -21.59 -3.11
C ALA A 120 -2.06 -20.73 -3.40
N GLU A 121 -2.25 -19.47 -3.81
CA GLU A 121 -1.19 -18.46 -3.91
C GLU A 121 -1.35 -17.40 -2.80
N PRO A 122 -0.24 -16.92 -2.20
CA PRO A 122 -0.28 -15.92 -1.14
C PRO A 122 -0.82 -14.58 -1.65
N PRO A 123 -1.65 -13.88 -0.85
CA PRO A 123 -2.08 -12.54 -1.19
C PRO A 123 -0.90 -11.55 -1.10
N ASP A 124 -1.00 -10.43 -1.81
CA ASP A 124 -0.03 -9.34 -1.64
C ASP A 124 -0.46 -8.46 -0.48
N CYS A 125 0.46 -8.22 0.45
CA CYS A 125 0.22 -7.43 1.65
C CYS A 125 0.93 -6.09 1.55
N LEU A 126 0.21 -5.01 1.84
CA LEU A 126 0.73 -3.66 1.91
C LEU A 126 0.49 -3.13 3.32
N THR A 127 1.57 -2.76 4.00
CA THR A 127 1.58 -2.20 5.36
C THR A 127 2.37 -0.91 5.35
N ASP A 128 2.11 -0.05 6.34
CA ASP A 128 2.91 1.16 6.57
C ASP A 128 4.05 0.88 7.56
N PHE A 129 4.73 -0.25 7.39
CA PHE A 129 5.83 -0.65 8.27
C PHE A 129 7.16 -0.07 7.81
N PRO A 130 8.08 0.23 8.74
CA PRO A 130 9.44 0.69 8.42
C PRO A 130 10.30 -0.46 7.84
N VAL A 131 9.84 -1.70 7.93
CA VAL A 131 10.48 -2.89 7.37
C VAL A 131 9.52 -3.68 6.48
N PRO A 132 10.01 -4.43 5.48
CA PRO A 132 9.16 -5.29 4.66
C PRO A 132 8.39 -6.30 5.51
N PHE A 133 7.07 -6.35 5.32
CA PHE A 133 6.23 -7.38 5.92
C PHE A 133 6.18 -8.61 5.02
N VAL A 134 6.78 -9.71 5.46
CA VAL A 134 6.82 -10.97 4.73
C VAL A 134 5.95 -11.99 5.46
N ILE A 135 4.93 -12.50 4.77
CA ILE A 135 4.04 -13.53 5.32
C ILE A 135 4.58 -14.93 5.04
N SER A 136 4.52 -15.79 6.05
CA SER A 136 4.58 -17.23 5.86
C SER A 136 3.20 -17.73 5.44
N TRP A 137 3.11 -18.36 4.26
CA TRP A 137 1.85 -18.76 3.66
C TRP A 137 1.91 -20.19 3.12
N THR A 138 0.87 -20.95 3.43
CA THR A 138 0.62 -22.31 2.94
C THR A 138 -0.77 -22.40 2.33
N GLN A 139 -1.07 -23.48 1.62
CA GLN A 139 -2.40 -23.67 1.01
C GLN A 139 -3.54 -23.80 2.04
N GLN A 140 -3.21 -24.10 3.31
CA GLN A 140 -4.14 -24.16 4.43
C GLN A 140 -4.21 -22.84 5.22
N SER A 141 -3.44 -21.83 4.81
CA SER A 141 -3.46 -20.51 5.45
C SER A 141 -4.74 -19.75 5.10
N SER A 142 -5.19 -18.93 6.04
CA SER A 142 -6.40 -18.11 5.95
C SER A 142 -6.10 -16.65 6.32
N LEU A 143 -7.08 -15.77 6.16
CA LEU A 143 -7.01 -14.40 6.67
C LEU A 143 -6.67 -14.32 8.17
N MET A 144 -7.12 -15.29 8.97
CA MET A 144 -6.78 -15.35 10.39
C MET A 144 -5.29 -15.59 10.61
N ASN A 145 -4.65 -16.49 9.86
CA ASN A 145 -3.21 -16.74 9.97
C ASN A 145 -2.38 -15.52 9.57
N LEU A 146 -2.83 -14.79 8.53
CA LEU A 146 -2.22 -13.53 8.11
C LEU A 146 -2.36 -12.46 9.19
N HIS A 147 -3.57 -12.31 9.74
CA HIS A 147 -3.83 -11.32 10.80
C HIS A 147 -2.98 -11.59 12.04
N SER A 148 -2.85 -12.85 12.49
CA SER A 148 -1.98 -13.19 13.61
C SER A 148 -0.51 -12.85 13.35
N GLN A 149 0.01 -13.06 12.13
CA GLN A 149 1.37 -12.65 11.76
C GLN A 149 1.52 -11.12 11.72
N PHE A 150 0.49 -10.41 11.26
CA PHE A 150 0.45 -8.96 11.28
C PHE A 150 0.50 -8.42 12.72
N LEU A 151 -0.30 -8.99 13.64
CA LEU A 151 -0.25 -8.64 15.06
C LEU A 151 1.14 -8.88 15.68
N ALA A 152 1.77 -10.02 15.38
CA ALA A 152 3.11 -10.31 15.88
C ALA A 152 4.16 -9.31 15.37
N ALA A 153 4.04 -8.89 14.10
CA ALA A 153 4.90 -7.86 13.53
C ALA A 153 4.66 -6.49 14.18
N LEU A 154 3.41 -6.12 14.46
CA LEU A 154 3.08 -4.90 15.20
C LEU A 154 3.75 -4.88 16.57
N GLU A 155 3.63 -5.98 17.32
CA GLU A 155 4.23 -6.08 18.65
C GLU A 155 5.76 -5.97 18.58
N SER A 156 6.40 -6.55 17.57
CA SER A 156 7.85 -6.46 17.38
C SER A 156 8.36 -5.05 17.05
N LEU A 157 7.50 -4.19 16.48
CA LEU A 157 7.82 -2.83 16.07
C LEU A 157 7.33 -1.78 17.08
N LYS A 158 6.68 -2.22 18.17
CA LYS A 158 6.10 -1.36 19.19
C LYS A 158 7.12 -0.37 19.75
N GLU A 159 8.30 -0.85 20.11
CA GLU A 159 9.36 -0.02 20.70
C GLU A 159 9.86 1.06 19.73
N PHE A 160 9.93 0.74 18.43
CA PHE A 160 10.28 1.71 17.40
C PHE A 160 9.25 2.83 17.36
N TRP A 161 7.96 2.51 17.25
CA TRP A 161 6.93 3.54 17.22
C TRP A 161 6.83 4.32 18.53
N ASP A 162 7.05 3.70 19.69
CA ASP A 162 7.08 4.39 20.98
C ASP A 162 8.16 5.49 20.98
N ILE A 163 9.34 5.22 20.42
CA ILE A 163 10.43 6.21 20.29
C ILE A 163 10.09 7.28 19.25
N MET A 164 9.55 6.90 18.09
CA MET A 164 9.18 7.88 17.06
C MET A 164 8.07 8.82 17.52
N ASP A 165 7.07 8.30 18.24
CA ASP A 165 6.00 9.10 18.84
C ASP A 165 6.55 10.08 19.89
N GLU A 166 7.50 9.64 20.73
CA GLU A 166 8.16 10.53 21.68
C GLU A 166 8.95 11.66 20.99
N LEU A 167 9.67 11.35 19.91
CA LEU A 167 10.37 12.37 19.11
C LEU A 167 9.39 13.38 18.50
N ASP A 168 8.30 12.88 17.92
CA ASP A 168 7.28 13.70 17.27
C ASP A 168 6.53 14.60 18.27
N GLU A 169 6.33 14.12 19.50
CA GLU A 169 5.67 14.88 20.57
C GLU A 169 6.60 15.92 21.23
N LYS A 170 7.86 15.55 21.49
CA LYS A 170 8.76 16.34 22.35
C LYS A 170 9.73 17.23 21.59
N THR A 171 9.80 17.13 20.27
CA THR A 171 10.79 17.87 19.47
C THR A 171 10.14 18.65 18.33
N TRP A 172 10.87 19.65 17.83
CA TRP A 172 10.44 20.36 16.63
C TRP A 172 10.94 19.61 15.38
N VAL A 173 10.12 18.68 14.90
CA VAL A 173 10.34 17.97 13.64
C VAL A 173 10.08 18.91 12.46
N LEU A 174 11.10 19.07 11.62
CA LEU A 174 11.08 19.84 10.38
C LEU A 174 10.69 18.98 9.17
N ASP A 175 11.14 17.72 9.14
CA ASP A 175 10.87 16.79 8.04
C ASP A 175 10.88 15.34 8.54
N PRO A 176 9.92 14.49 8.12
CA PRO A 176 8.68 14.86 7.43
C PRO A 176 7.72 15.65 8.34
N GLU A 177 6.97 16.60 7.76
CA GLU A 177 5.96 17.40 8.49
C GLU A 177 4.82 16.52 9.05
N LYS A 178 4.46 15.46 8.33
CA LYS A 178 3.44 14.48 8.72
C LYS A 178 4.00 13.07 8.52
N PRO A 179 4.76 12.56 9.50
CA PRO A 179 5.37 11.24 9.37
C PRO A 179 4.34 10.13 9.24
N THR A 180 4.64 9.18 8.35
CA THR A 180 3.98 7.88 8.28
C THR A 180 4.60 6.91 9.28
N ARG A 181 3.95 5.78 9.56
CA ARG A 181 4.48 4.75 10.45
C ARG A 181 5.68 4.01 9.86
N SER A 182 5.91 4.15 8.55
CA SER A 182 7.11 3.69 7.84
C SER A 182 8.28 4.66 7.88
N ALA A 183 8.06 5.92 8.27
CA ALA A 183 9.10 6.95 8.25
C ALA A 183 10.11 6.74 9.39
N MET A 184 11.30 6.26 9.04
CA MET A 184 12.41 6.00 9.98
C MET A 184 13.28 7.22 10.29
N MET A 185 13.10 8.30 9.53
CA MET A 185 13.94 9.50 9.62
C MET A 185 13.17 10.67 10.22
N ARG A 186 13.87 11.48 11.04
CA ARG A 186 13.40 12.78 11.52
C ARG A 186 14.50 13.82 11.40
N ARG A 187 14.19 14.94 10.74
CA ARG A 187 14.99 16.15 10.82
C ARG A 187 14.45 17.03 11.93
N ILE A 188 15.24 17.27 12.97
CA ILE A 188 14.83 17.99 14.17
C ILE A 188 15.59 19.32 14.26
N ALA A 189 14.88 20.41 14.51
CA ALA A 189 15.50 21.70 14.78
C ALA A 189 16.17 21.67 16.17
N ILE A 190 17.44 22.08 16.22
CA ILE A 190 18.18 22.23 17.48
C ILE A 190 18.60 23.69 17.74
N GLY A 191 18.41 24.58 16.76
CA GLY A 191 18.61 26.03 16.88
C GLY A 191 18.18 26.74 15.60
N ASN A 192 18.29 28.07 15.56
CA ASN A 192 17.71 28.91 14.49
C ASN A 192 18.16 28.53 13.08
N ASN A 193 19.41 28.10 12.92
CA ASN A 193 19.98 27.71 11.63
C ASN A 193 20.70 26.36 11.75
N VAL A 194 20.27 25.50 12.66
CA VAL A 194 20.92 24.19 12.85
C VAL A 194 19.89 23.12 13.15
N SER A 195 20.03 22.00 12.48
CA SER A 195 19.16 20.84 12.59
C SER A 195 19.98 19.56 12.63
N ILE A 196 19.40 18.52 13.20
CA ILE A 196 19.97 17.18 13.20
C ILE A 196 19.04 16.26 12.42
N ASN A 197 19.60 15.50 11.50
CA ASN A 197 18.90 14.44 10.79
C ASN A 197 19.19 13.12 11.50
N LEU A 198 18.16 12.48 12.05
CA LEU A 198 18.24 11.19 12.74
C LEU A 198 17.60 10.10 11.89
N VAL A 199 18.25 8.96 11.79
CA VAL A 199 17.67 7.73 11.21
C VAL A 199 17.69 6.64 12.26
N VAL A 200 16.51 6.17 12.66
CA VAL A 200 16.32 5.15 13.70
C VAL A 200 16.19 3.77 13.05
N ASP A 201 16.97 2.79 13.49
CA ASP A 201 16.81 1.40 13.06
C ASP A 201 15.54 0.81 13.70
N PRO A 202 14.51 0.43 12.92
CA PRO A 202 13.28 -0.14 13.47
C PRO A 202 13.46 -1.47 14.19
N ARG A 203 14.56 -2.20 13.95
CA ARG A 203 14.85 -3.47 14.64
C ARG A 203 15.59 -3.27 15.95
N HIS A 204 16.26 -2.13 16.11
CA HIS A 204 17.09 -1.83 17.27
C HIS A 204 16.97 -0.34 17.65
N PRO A 205 15.76 0.16 17.95
CA PRO A 205 15.49 1.60 17.98
C PRO A 205 16.16 2.33 19.15
N LYS A 206 16.62 1.59 20.17
CA LYS A 206 17.39 2.11 21.32
C LYS A 206 18.90 2.19 21.08
N MET A 207 19.42 1.67 19.96
CA MET A 207 20.82 1.85 19.62
C MET A 207 21.07 3.29 19.17
N LEU A 208 22.33 3.73 19.19
CA LEU A 208 22.70 5.05 18.69
C LEU A 208 22.26 5.18 17.22
N PRO A 209 21.36 6.12 16.89
CA PRO A 209 20.91 6.30 15.52
C PRO A 209 22.00 6.90 14.65
N GLU A 210 21.87 6.74 13.34
CA GLU A 210 22.69 7.52 12.41
C GLU A 210 22.26 8.99 12.50
N CYS A 211 23.23 9.87 12.75
CA CYS A 211 22.97 11.29 12.95
C CYS A 211 23.86 12.17 12.05
N CYS A 212 23.26 13.18 11.42
CA CYS A 212 23.97 14.17 10.61
C CYS A 212 23.51 15.58 10.98
N PHE A 213 24.44 16.46 11.38
CA PHE A 213 24.16 17.86 11.63
C PHE A 213 24.14 18.66 10.32
N LEU A 214 23.17 19.57 10.21
CA LEU A 214 22.97 20.44 9.06
C LEU A 214 22.81 21.88 9.54
N GLY A 215 23.49 22.84 8.92
CA GLY A 215 23.38 24.26 9.21
C GLY A 215 23.81 25.15 8.05
#